data_AF-A0A2I1P7U2-F1
#
_entry.id   AF-A0A2I1P7U2-F1
#
_cell.length_a   1.000
_cell.length_b   1.000
_cell.length_c   1.000
_cell.angle_alpha   90.00
_cell.angle_beta   90.00
_cell.angle_gamma   90.00
#
_symmetry.space_group_name_H-M   'P 1'
#
loop_
_entity.id
_entity.type
_entity.pdbx_description
1 polymer ?
#
loop_
_entity_poly.entity_id
_entity_poly.type
_entity_poly.pdbx_seq_one_letter_code
_entity_poly.pdbx_strand_id
1 'polypeptide(L)'
;VDEEGKESVSASVYPALIPSSHPLSSVSESYNAVFVEAESAGRLMFYGNGAGGGPTASAVLGDVVAVARNIVLGGRGPGESTYASLPIANFGDVCTRYHVDMQV
;
A
#
# COMPACT_ATOMS: atom_id res chain seq x y z
N VAL A 1 -5.28 9.84 12.54
CA VAL A 1 -6.00 10.59 13.59
C VAL A 1 -5.29 11.92 13.73
N ASP A 2 -5.99 13.03 13.49
CA ASP A 2 -5.42 14.34 13.77
C ASP A 2 -5.32 14.58 15.28
N GLU A 3 -4.77 15.74 15.68
CA GLU A 3 -4.66 16.14 17.10
C GLU A 3 -6.03 16.26 17.79
N GLU A 4 -7.12 16.31 17.03
CA GLU A 4 -8.50 16.42 17.50
C GLU A 4 -9.22 15.06 17.58
N GLY A 5 -8.54 13.96 17.27
CA GLY A 5 -9.12 12.61 17.34
C GLY A 5 -9.90 12.21 16.08
N LYS A 6 -9.87 13.00 15.01
CA LYS A 6 -10.60 12.73 13.77
C LYS A 6 -9.79 11.86 12.82
N GLU A 7 -10.45 10.87 12.26
CA GLU A 7 -9.86 9.98 11.26
C GLU A 7 -10.14 10.48 9.84
N SER A 8 -9.15 10.32 8.98
CA SER A 8 -9.21 10.67 7.56
C SER A 8 -8.29 9.76 6.76
N VAL A 9 -8.49 9.68 5.45
CA VAL A 9 -7.63 8.91 4.54
C VAL A 9 -6.83 9.87 3.67
N SER A 10 -5.51 9.68 3.62
CA SER A 10 -4.62 10.35 2.67
C SER A 10 -4.09 9.35 1.65
N ALA A 11 -4.14 9.71 0.38
CA ALA A 11 -3.55 8.95 -0.72
C ALA A 11 -2.79 9.93 -1.62
N SER A 12 -1.50 9.68 -1.86
CA SER A 12 -0.66 10.58 -2.64
C SER A 12 0.47 9.82 -3.31
N VAL A 13 0.88 10.31 -4.49
CA VAL A 13 2.02 9.79 -5.25
C VAL A 13 2.91 10.97 -5.63
N TYR A 14 4.15 10.97 -5.15
CA TYR A 14 5.17 11.97 -5.46
C TYR A 14 6.57 11.40 -5.19
N PRO A 15 7.64 11.93 -5.82
CA PRO A 15 9.00 11.60 -5.43
C PRO A 15 9.28 11.99 -3.98
N ALA A 16 9.86 11.09 -3.19
CA ALA A 16 10.16 11.32 -1.78
C ALA A 16 11.58 10.86 -1.45
N LEU A 17 12.28 11.64 -0.63
CA LEU A 17 13.55 11.23 -0.05
C LEU A 17 13.29 10.25 1.09
N ILE A 18 13.93 9.08 1.02
CA ILE A 18 13.88 8.06 2.07
C ILE A 18 15.28 7.85 2.67
N PRO A 19 15.42 7.67 3.99
CA PRO A 19 16.71 7.35 4.59
C PRO A 19 17.30 6.06 4.02
N SER A 20 18.62 5.99 3.86
CA SER A 20 19.31 4.76 3.40
C SER A 20 19.18 3.58 4.36
N SER A 21 18.77 3.83 5.61
CA SER A 21 18.46 2.78 6.59
C SER A 21 17.03 2.24 6.46
N HIS A 22 16.16 2.90 5.69
CA HIS A 22 14.78 2.47 5.51
C HIS A 22 14.71 1.28 4.54
N PRO A 23 13.90 0.22 4.81
CA PRO A 23 13.85 -0.97 3.95
C PRO A 23 13.56 -0.68 2.47
N LEU A 24 12.69 0.29 2.18
CA LEU A 24 12.38 0.72 0.82
C LEU A 24 13.58 1.28 0.04
N SER A 25 14.64 1.74 0.72
CA SER A 25 15.83 2.27 0.04
C SER A 25 16.65 1.20 -0.69
N SER A 26 16.47 -0.08 -0.31
CA SER A 26 17.12 -1.23 -0.96
C SER A 26 16.40 -1.71 -2.22
N VAL A 27 15.19 -1.22 -2.48
CA VAL A 27 14.36 -1.64 -3.60
C VAL A 27 14.88 -0.96 -4.86
N SER A 28 15.27 -1.75 -5.85
CA SER A 28 15.88 -1.28 -7.09
C SER A 28 15.36 -2.07 -8.29
N GLU A 29 15.65 -1.55 -9.48
CA GLU A 29 15.30 -2.15 -10.77
C GLU A 29 13.78 -2.34 -10.95
N SER A 30 13.34 -3.51 -11.42
CA SER A 30 11.94 -3.83 -11.72
C SER A 30 11.15 -4.38 -10.52
N TYR A 31 11.75 -4.36 -9.33
CA TYR A 31 11.09 -4.82 -8.13
C TYR A 31 10.18 -3.75 -7.54
N ASN A 32 8.99 -4.15 -7.11
CA ASN A 32 8.09 -3.34 -6.32
C ASN A 32 8.16 -3.79 -4.86
N ALA A 33 7.89 -2.85 -3.96
CA ALA A 33 7.71 -3.14 -2.55
C ALA A 33 6.52 -2.39 -1.96
N VAL A 34 5.83 -3.03 -1.03
CA VAL A 34 4.75 -2.45 -0.24
C VAL A 34 5.12 -2.57 1.23
N PHE A 35 5.23 -1.44 1.91
CA PHE A 35 5.50 -1.36 3.34
C PHE A 35 4.19 -1.06 4.08
N VAL A 36 3.81 -1.90 5.03
CA VAL A 36 2.54 -1.82 5.77
C VAL A 36 2.84 -1.71 7.26
N GLU A 37 2.19 -0.75 7.92
CA GLU A 37 2.22 -0.61 9.38
C GLU A 37 0.82 -0.90 9.93
N ALA A 38 0.74 -1.77 10.93
CA ALA A 38 -0.50 -2.11 11.63
C ALA A 38 -0.24 -2.25 13.14
N GLU A 39 -1.23 -1.88 13.95
CA GLU A 39 -1.11 -1.84 15.42
C GLU A 39 -0.61 -3.18 16.00
N SER A 40 -1.26 -4.29 15.63
CA SER A 40 -0.91 -5.61 16.16
C SER A 40 0.17 -6.36 15.36
N ALA A 41 0.25 -6.14 14.05
CA ALA A 41 1.19 -6.84 13.18
C ALA A 41 2.55 -6.12 13.04
N GLY A 42 2.65 -4.89 13.54
CA GLY A 42 3.85 -4.07 13.43
C GLY A 42 4.14 -3.67 11.99
N ARG A 43 5.41 -3.79 11.60
CA ARG A 43 5.93 -3.39 10.29
C ARG A 43 6.13 -4.60 9.39
N LEU A 44 5.46 -4.61 8.24
CA LEU A 44 5.54 -5.66 7.23
C LEU A 44 6.05 -5.09 5.91
N MET A 45 6.87 -5.84 5.19
CA MET A 45 7.34 -5.49 3.85
C MET A 45 7.07 -6.66 2.90
N PHE A 46 6.34 -6.37 1.83
CA PHE A 46 6.10 -7.29 0.71
C PHE A 46 6.98 -6.83 -0.45
N TYR A 47 7.84 -7.72 -0.96
CA TYR A 47 8.81 -7.40 -2.00
C TYR A 47 8.76 -8.44 -3.11
N GLY A 48 8.79 -8.00 -4.37
CA GLY A 48 8.79 -8.90 -5.52
C GLY A 48 8.65 -8.16 -6.86
N ASN A 49 8.57 -8.93 -7.94
CA ASN A 49 8.34 -8.37 -9.27
C ASN A 49 6.90 -7.85 -9.36
N GLY A 50 6.74 -6.54 -9.52
CA GLY A 50 5.42 -5.91 -9.60
C GLY A 50 4.86 -5.79 -11.02
N ALA A 51 5.63 -6.18 -12.04
CA ALA A 51 5.22 -6.16 -13.43
C ALA A 51 5.82 -7.36 -14.19
N GLY A 52 5.21 -7.68 -15.33
CA GLY A 52 5.63 -8.77 -16.21
C GLY A 52 4.58 -9.86 -16.34
N GLY A 53 4.50 -10.49 -17.53
CA GLY A 53 3.45 -11.46 -17.84
C GLY A 53 3.39 -12.65 -16.87
N GLY A 54 4.55 -13.20 -16.49
CA GLY A 54 4.63 -14.30 -15.52
C GLY A 54 4.13 -13.92 -14.11
N PRO A 55 4.72 -12.89 -13.46
CA PRO A 55 4.26 -12.41 -12.16
C PRO A 55 2.77 -12.04 -12.12
N THR A 56 2.27 -11.34 -13.14
CA THR A 56 0.84 -10.98 -13.22
C THR A 56 -0.05 -12.21 -13.43
N ALA A 57 0.33 -13.15 -14.30
CA ALA A 57 -0.42 -14.40 -14.49
C ALA A 57 -0.48 -15.25 -13.21
N SER A 58 0.58 -15.22 -12.39
CA SER A 58 0.59 -15.90 -11.10
C SER A 58 -0.46 -15.33 -10.14
N ALA A 59 -0.64 -14.01 -10.09
CA ALA A 59 -1.67 -13.38 -9.26
C ALA A 59 -3.08 -13.75 -9.76
N VAL A 60 -3.31 -13.67 -11.07
CA VAL A 60 -4.58 -14.06 -11.69
C VAL A 60 -4.91 -15.53 -11.40
N LEU A 61 -3.95 -16.44 -11.53
CA LEU A 61 -4.15 -17.85 -11.25
C LEU A 61 -4.49 -18.10 -9.78
N GLY A 62 -3.88 -17.35 -8.85
CA GLY A 62 -4.22 -17.40 -7.42
C GLY A 62 -5.70 -17.11 -7.17
N ASP A 63 -6.22 -16.05 -7.78
CA ASP A 63 -7.64 -15.69 -7.68
C ASP A 63 -8.56 -16.73 -8.32
N VAL A 64 -8.19 -17.26 -9.50
CA VAL A 64 -8.95 -18.32 -10.18
C VAL A 64 -9.08 -19.55 -9.28
N VAL A 65 -7.99 -19.98 -8.65
CA VAL A 65 -7.98 -21.13 -7.73
C VAL A 65 -8.82 -20.83 -6.48
N ALA A 66 -8.72 -19.63 -5.91
CA ALA A 66 -9.51 -19.23 -4.75
C ALA A 66 -11.02 -19.23 -5.06
N VAL A 67 -11.43 -18.68 -6.20
CA VAL A 67 -12.82 -18.68 -6.66
C VAL A 67 -13.32 -20.08 -6.95
N ALA A 68 -12.53 -20.92 -7.62
CA ALA A 68 -12.89 -22.32 -7.89
C ALA A 68 -13.12 -23.10 -6.58
N ARG A 69 -12.26 -22.91 -5.58
CA ARG A 69 -12.45 -23.50 -4.24
C ARG A 69 -13.74 -23.02 -3.58
N ASN A 70 -14.07 -21.74 -3.68
CA ASN A 70 -15.31 -21.20 -3.12
C ASN A 70 -16.55 -21.82 -3.78
N ILE A 71 -16.55 -21.98 -5.11
CA ILE A 71 -17.64 -22.63 -5.84
C ILE A 71 -17.82 -24.08 -5.38
N VAL A 72 -16.74 -24.85 -5.29
CA VAL A 72 -16.79 -26.27 -4.88
C VAL A 72 -17.29 -26.44 -3.45
N LEU A 73 -16.86 -25.55 -2.54
CA LEU A 73 -17.23 -25.62 -1.13
C LEU A 73 -18.56 -24.92 -0.81
N GLY A 74 -19.23 -24.32 -1.80
CA GLY A 74 -20.46 -23.55 -1.61
C GLY A 74 -20.28 -22.26 -0.79
N GLY A 75 -19.05 -21.75 -0.70
CA GLY A 75 -18.69 -20.53 0.03
C GLY A 75 -18.66 -19.28 -0.85
N ARG A 76 -18.48 -18.13 -0.21
CA ARG A 76 -18.20 -16.85 -0.88
C ARG A 76 -16.89 -16.27 -0.34
N GLY A 77 -16.20 -15.49 -1.17
CA GLY A 77 -15.08 -14.68 -0.71
C GLY A 77 -15.54 -13.56 0.22
N PRO A 78 -14.59 -12.84 0.84
CA PRO A 78 -14.89 -11.63 1.59
C PRO A 78 -15.70 -10.63 0.74
N GLY A 79 -16.73 -10.04 1.33
CA GLY A 79 -17.48 -8.95 0.70
C GLY A 79 -16.75 -7.61 0.80
N GLU A 80 -17.26 -6.60 0.11
CA GLU A 80 -16.75 -5.24 0.23
C GLU A 80 -16.98 -4.69 1.65
N SER A 81 -15.96 -4.03 2.20
CA SER A 81 -16.00 -3.44 3.54
C SER A 81 -15.64 -1.96 3.47
N THR A 82 -16.61 -1.15 3.06
CA THR A 82 -16.46 0.33 2.92
C THR A 82 -17.17 1.10 4.06
N TYR A 83 -17.35 0.46 5.22
CA TYR A 83 -18.20 0.97 6.31
C TYR A 83 -17.69 2.27 6.95
N ALA A 84 -16.38 2.49 6.97
CA ALA A 84 -15.78 3.57 7.76
C ALA A 84 -16.10 4.97 7.21
N SER A 85 -16.38 5.09 5.91
CA SER A 85 -16.77 6.35 5.25
C SER A 85 -15.90 7.57 5.64
N LEU A 86 -14.61 7.34 5.83
CA LEU A 86 -13.68 8.38 6.30
C LEU A 86 -13.54 9.49 5.26
N PRO A 87 -13.50 10.77 5.67
CA PRO A 87 -13.24 11.87 4.76
C PRO A 87 -11.82 11.77 4.18
N ILE A 88 -11.64 12.26 2.96
CA ILE A 88 -10.32 12.42 2.34
C ILE A 88 -9.62 13.60 3.01
N ALA A 89 -8.38 13.42 3.44
CA ALA A 89 -7.57 14.48 4.02
C ALA A 89 -7.22 15.55 2.96
N ASN A 90 -7.24 16.84 3.33
CA ASN A 90 -6.75 17.88 2.42
C ASN A 90 -5.23 17.82 2.34
N PHE A 91 -4.67 18.22 1.19
CA PHE A 91 -3.23 18.20 0.97
C PHE A 91 -2.44 19.00 2.02
N GLY A 92 -2.95 20.17 2.44
CA GLY A 92 -2.31 21.03 3.44
C GLY A 92 -2.30 20.47 4.86
N ASP A 93 -3.16 19.50 5.15
CA ASP A 93 -3.30 18.88 6.48
C ASP A 93 -2.35 17.67 6.64
N VAL A 94 -1.74 17.20 5.54
CA VAL A 94 -0.83 16.06 5.53
C VAL A 94 0.58 16.52 5.89
N CYS A 95 1.05 16.14 7.08
CA CYS A 95 2.40 16.45 7.53
C CYS A 95 3.46 15.71 6.67
N THR A 96 4.37 16.46 6.06
CA THR A 96 5.50 15.94 5.28
C THR A 96 6.71 16.87 5.38
N ARG A 97 7.86 16.47 4.85
CA ARG A 97 9.10 17.25 4.84
C ARG A 97 9.59 17.48 3.41
N TYR A 98 10.22 18.62 3.18
CA TYR A 98 10.70 19.05 1.87
C TYR A 98 12.23 19.11 1.84
N HIS A 99 12.80 18.74 0.70
CA HIS A 99 14.17 19.10 0.33
C HIS A 99 14.08 20.24 -0.69
N VAL A 100 14.77 21.34 -0.39
CA VAL A 100 14.75 22.56 -1.20
C VAL A 100 16.19 22.89 -1.55
N ASP A 101 16.52 22.79 -2.85
CA ASP A 101 17.79 23.20 -3.41
C ASP A 101 17.59 24.52 -4.18
N MET A 102 18.45 25.51 -3.92
CA MET A 102 18.33 26.86 -4.48
C MET A 102 19.70 27.34 -4.94
N GLN A 103 19.79 27.80 -6.19
CA GLN A 103 20.94 28.57 -6.66
C GLN A 103 20.64 30.05 -6.43
N VAL A 104 21.43 30.66 -5.54
CA VAL A 104 21.38 32.09 -5.19
C VAL A 104 22.50 32.87 -5.85
#